data_AF-A0A0G4MBL3-F1
#
_entry.id   AF-A0A0G4MBL3-F1
#
_cell.length_a   1.000
_cell.length_b   1.000
_cell.length_c   1.000
_cell.angle_alpha   90.00
_cell.angle_beta   90.00
_cell.angle_gamma   90.00
#
_symmetry.space_group_name_H-M   'P 1'
#
loop_
_entity.id
_entity.type
_entity.pdbx_description
1 polymer ?
#
loop_
_entity_poly.entity_id
_entity_poly.type
_entity_poly.pdbx_seq_one_letter_code
_entity_poly.pdbx_strand_id
1 'polypeptide(L)'
;TTVLINGGEDHQDPNGDIGEANLDAQFLAAVTKNLPLKQFITGGSPPFVPNLRITNASTNSNEPYLDFYETLLATDDEGVPQVLSSSYGDDEQTVPVEYAKRVCNLIGMMGLRGVTVLESSGDAGVGAPCRANDGSGRVEFTPTFPGTCPYLTAVGGTQAWAPEVAWVGSAGGFSNYFERAWYQKAAVKTYLKESIPVEVKSYYK
;
A
#
# COMPACT_ATOMS: atom_id res chain seq x y z
N THR A 1 -9.26 -15.23 13.76
CA THR A 1 -9.49 -16.40 12.88
C THR A 1 -8.76 -16.17 11.57
N THR A 2 -8.28 -17.22 10.91
CA THR A 2 -7.57 -17.10 9.62
C THR A 2 -8.49 -17.48 8.47
N VAL A 3 -8.38 -16.75 7.36
CA VAL A 3 -8.99 -17.07 6.06
C VAL A 3 -7.90 -17.15 5.01
N LEU A 4 -7.88 -18.26 4.29
CA LEU A 4 -6.91 -18.50 3.21
C LEU A 4 -7.59 -18.18 1.86
N ILE A 5 -6.91 -17.41 1.04
CA ILE A 5 -7.37 -16.96 -0.28
C ILE A 5 -6.35 -17.43 -1.31
N ASN A 6 -6.82 -17.93 -2.46
CA ASN A 6 -5.97 -18.30 -3.60
C ASN A 6 -4.76 -19.19 -3.23
N GLY A 7 -4.98 -20.19 -2.37
CA GLY A 7 -3.92 -21.10 -1.94
C GLY A 7 -2.92 -20.49 -0.95
N GLY A 8 -3.25 -19.39 -0.28
CA GLY A 8 -2.45 -18.85 0.82
C GLY A 8 -2.24 -19.88 1.93
N GLU A 9 -1.10 -19.82 2.60
CA GLU A 9 -0.70 -20.79 3.62
C GLU A 9 -0.49 -20.11 4.98
N ASP A 10 -1.12 -20.64 6.02
CA ASP A 10 -0.87 -20.25 7.41
C ASP A 10 0.23 -21.14 8.00
N HIS A 11 1.47 -20.96 7.55
CA HIS A 11 2.60 -21.74 8.02
C HIS A 11 3.18 -21.13 9.30
N GLN A 12 3.23 -21.93 10.36
CA GLN A 12 3.73 -21.52 11.68
C GLN A 12 5.21 -21.90 11.89
N ASP A 13 5.96 -22.10 10.81
CA ASP A 13 7.40 -22.42 10.89
C ASP A 13 8.18 -21.16 11.29
N PRO A 14 8.86 -21.15 12.45
CA PRO A 14 9.66 -20.00 12.88
C PRO A 14 10.85 -19.67 11.96
N ASN A 15 11.22 -20.58 11.05
CA ASN A 15 12.25 -20.35 10.03
C ASN A 15 11.66 -19.87 8.69
N GLY A 16 10.34 -19.80 8.55
CA GLY A 16 9.65 -19.26 7.38
C GLY A 16 9.60 -17.74 7.36
N ASP A 17 9.08 -17.18 6.26
CA ASP A 17 8.87 -15.74 6.14
C ASP A 17 7.57 -15.31 6.84
N ILE A 18 7.63 -15.24 8.17
CA ILE A 18 6.49 -14.96 9.05
C ILE A 18 6.60 -13.63 9.77
N GLY A 19 7.67 -12.86 9.51
CA GLY A 19 8.00 -11.64 10.25
C GLY A 19 6.89 -10.61 10.20
N GLU A 20 6.45 -10.28 8.99
CA GLU A 20 5.42 -9.26 8.75
C GLU A 20 4.05 -9.70 9.30
N ALA A 21 3.59 -10.90 8.92
CA ALA A 21 2.32 -11.44 9.40
C ALA A 21 2.24 -11.51 10.94
N ASN A 22 3.34 -11.84 11.61
CA ASN A 22 3.42 -11.82 13.07
C ASN A 22 3.40 -10.40 13.64
N LEU A 23 4.13 -9.48 13.02
CA LEU A 23 4.18 -8.07 13.44
C LEU A 23 2.76 -7.48 13.40
N ASP A 24 2.07 -7.63 12.28
CA ASP A 24 0.69 -7.17 12.08
C ASP A 24 -0.26 -7.74 13.12
N ALA A 25 -0.25 -9.07 13.29
CA ALA A 25 -1.15 -9.74 14.23
C ALA A 25 -0.90 -9.28 15.67
N GLN A 26 0.36 -9.13 16.09
CA GLN A 26 0.72 -8.71 17.44
C GLN A 26 0.39 -7.24 17.70
N PHE A 27 0.69 -6.35 16.75
CA PHE A 27 0.34 -4.93 16.88
C PHE A 27 -1.16 -4.71 16.87
N LEU A 28 -1.89 -5.36 15.96
CA LEU A 28 -3.35 -5.27 15.94
C LEU A 28 -3.97 -5.83 17.23
N ALA A 29 -3.47 -6.95 17.76
CA ALA A 29 -3.91 -7.46 19.07
C ALA A 29 -3.65 -6.46 20.20
N ALA A 30 -2.51 -5.79 20.21
CA ALA A 30 -2.19 -4.79 21.23
C ALA A 30 -3.09 -3.54 21.13
N VAL A 31 -3.34 -3.04 19.91
CA VAL A 31 -4.10 -1.80 19.68
C VAL A 31 -5.60 -2.01 19.82
N THR A 32 -6.13 -3.11 19.28
CA THR A 32 -7.58 -3.37 19.24
C THR A 32 -8.10 -4.03 20.51
N LYS A 33 -7.22 -4.61 21.33
CA LYS A 33 -7.51 -5.27 22.61
C LYS A 33 -8.52 -6.41 22.49
N ASN A 34 -9.81 -6.11 22.62
CA ASN A 34 -10.89 -7.08 22.71
C ASN A 34 -11.74 -7.17 21.44
N LEU A 35 -11.43 -6.38 20.41
CA LEU A 35 -12.17 -6.47 19.15
C LEU A 35 -11.80 -7.78 18.42
N PRO A 36 -12.75 -8.39 17.68
CA PRO A 36 -12.46 -9.59 16.90
C PRO A 36 -11.38 -9.32 15.84
N LEU A 37 -10.37 -10.19 15.80
CA LEU A 37 -9.31 -10.15 14.80
C LEU A 37 -9.46 -11.29 13.79
N LYS A 38 -9.36 -10.92 12.52
CA LYS A 38 -9.43 -11.82 11.38
C LYS A 38 -8.22 -11.56 10.48
N GLN A 39 -7.46 -12.61 10.21
CA GLN A 39 -6.30 -12.58 9.32
C GLN A 39 -6.73 -13.16 7.98
N PHE A 40 -6.32 -12.49 6.91
CA PHE A 40 -6.52 -12.97 5.54
C PHE A 40 -5.14 -13.20 4.93
N ILE A 41 -4.89 -14.41 4.46
CA ILE A 41 -3.62 -14.78 3.85
C ILE A 41 -3.92 -15.12 2.39
N THR A 42 -3.40 -14.30 1.49
CA THR A 42 -3.66 -14.41 0.05
C THR A 42 -2.43 -14.96 -0.65
N GLY A 43 -2.57 -16.13 -1.27
CA GLY A 43 -1.54 -16.71 -2.13
C GLY A 43 -1.63 -16.21 -3.57
N GLY A 44 -0.67 -16.63 -4.39
CA GLY A 44 -0.61 -16.33 -5.81
C GLY A 44 0.40 -15.24 -6.16
N SER A 45 0.50 -14.94 -7.45
CA SER A 45 1.41 -13.91 -7.98
C SER A 45 0.65 -13.10 -9.04
N PRO A 46 0.53 -11.77 -8.86
CA PRO A 46 -0.19 -10.91 -9.79
C PRO A 46 0.63 -10.62 -11.06
N PRO A 47 0.00 -10.07 -12.11
CA PRO A 47 0.72 -9.48 -13.24
C PRO A 47 1.68 -8.37 -12.77
N PHE A 48 2.86 -8.29 -13.39
CA PHE A 48 3.87 -7.29 -13.03
C PHE A 48 4.59 -6.72 -14.24
N VAL A 49 5.17 -5.53 -14.05
CA VAL A 49 6.08 -4.85 -14.97
C VAL A 49 7.46 -4.78 -14.30
N PRO A 50 8.53 -5.32 -14.91
CA PRO A 50 9.86 -5.22 -14.33
C PRO A 50 10.35 -3.79 -14.20
N ASN A 51 11.13 -3.51 -13.15
CA ASN A 51 11.89 -2.28 -12.97
C ASN A 51 13.35 -2.59 -12.58
N LEU A 52 14.12 -1.55 -12.21
CA LEU A 52 15.54 -1.72 -11.87
C LEU A 52 15.81 -2.52 -10.57
N ARG A 53 14.81 -2.71 -9.72
CA ARG A 53 14.90 -3.50 -8.47
C ARG A 53 14.28 -4.89 -8.64
N ILE A 54 13.11 -4.95 -9.27
CA ILE A 54 12.32 -6.16 -9.51
C ILE A 54 12.46 -6.49 -11.00
N THR A 55 13.48 -7.28 -11.34
CA THR A 55 13.98 -7.36 -12.72
C THR A 55 13.30 -8.43 -13.57
N ASN A 56 12.68 -9.42 -12.95
CA ASN A 56 12.02 -10.53 -13.64
C ASN A 56 10.99 -11.22 -12.74
N ALA A 57 10.25 -12.18 -13.30
CA ALA A 57 9.16 -12.87 -12.62
C ALA A 57 9.59 -13.63 -11.35
N SER A 58 10.84 -14.11 -11.28
CA SER A 58 11.35 -14.80 -10.08
C SER A 58 11.61 -13.85 -8.90
N THR A 59 11.65 -12.54 -9.16
CA THR A 59 11.79 -11.49 -8.15
C THR A 59 10.49 -10.71 -7.96
N ASN A 60 9.38 -11.14 -8.56
CA ASN A 60 8.10 -10.47 -8.46
C ASN A 60 7.59 -10.56 -7.01
N SER A 61 7.70 -9.46 -6.30
CA SER A 61 7.16 -9.30 -4.95
C SER A 61 5.81 -8.58 -4.96
N ASN A 62 5.19 -8.35 -6.14
CA ASN A 62 3.92 -7.66 -6.16
C ASN A 62 2.83 -8.49 -5.48
N GLU A 63 1.95 -7.82 -4.75
CA GLU A 63 0.94 -8.51 -3.95
C GLU A 63 -0.34 -8.84 -4.72
N PRO A 64 -0.99 -9.98 -4.44
CA PRO A 64 -2.22 -10.43 -5.11
C PRO A 64 -3.48 -9.70 -4.63
N TYR A 65 -3.47 -8.35 -4.61
CA TYR A 65 -4.58 -7.53 -4.12
C TYR A 65 -5.92 -7.81 -4.81
N LEU A 66 -5.90 -8.18 -6.09
CA LEU A 66 -7.11 -8.47 -6.84
C LEU A 66 -7.88 -9.64 -6.22
N ASP A 67 -7.20 -10.76 -5.97
CA ASP A 67 -7.81 -11.95 -5.34
C ASP A 67 -8.32 -11.62 -3.93
N PHE A 68 -7.57 -10.82 -3.18
CA PHE A 68 -7.94 -10.36 -1.85
C PHE A 68 -9.24 -9.54 -1.86
N TYR A 69 -9.29 -8.45 -2.62
CA TYR A 69 -10.45 -7.55 -2.62
C TYR A 69 -11.67 -8.14 -3.33
N GLU A 70 -11.50 -8.98 -4.37
CA GLU A 70 -12.63 -9.70 -4.98
C GLU A 70 -13.25 -10.69 -4.00
N THR A 71 -12.44 -11.41 -3.23
CA THR A 71 -12.94 -12.33 -2.19
C THR A 71 -13.71 -11.59 -1.11
N LEU A 72 -13.20 -10.45 -0.63
CA LEU A 72 -13.87 -9.64 0.38
C LEU A 72 -15.20 -9.07 -0.13
N LEU A 73 -15.24 -8.60 -1.38
CA LEU A 73 -16.48 -8.11 -1.99
C LEU A 73 -17.52 -9.21 -2.18
N ALA A 74 -17.10 -10.45 -2.42
CA ALA A 74 -17.99 -11.61 -2.50
C ALA A 74 -18.42 -12.16 -1.12
N THR A 75 -17.82 -11.69 -0.03
CA THR A 75 -18.15 -12.10 1.34
C THR A 75 -19.28 -11.24 1.90
N ASP A 76 -20.27 -11.86 2.56
CA ASP A 76 -21.37 -11.17 3.24
C ASP A 76 -20.88 -10.16 4.30
N ASP A 77 -21.71 -9.18 4.65
CA ASP A 77 -21.32 -8.07 5.55
C ASP A 77 -20.84 -8.56 6.92
N GLU A 78 -21.44 -9.62 7.48
CA GLU A 78 -21.00 -10.20 8.76
C GLU A 78 -19.62 -10.88 8.67
N GLY A 79 -19.19 -11.24 7.46
CA GLY A 79 -17.92 -11.89 7.20
C GLY A 79 -16.75 -10.93 6.96
N VAL A 80 -17.04 -9.64 6.74
CA VAL A 80 -16.05 -8.60 6.42
C VAL A 80 -15.82 -7.68 7.64
N PRO A 81 -14.56 -7.54 8.11
CA PRO A 81 -14.25 -6.58 9.18
C PRO A 81 -14.55 -5.12 8.77
N GLN A 82 -14.94 -4.29 9.73
CA GLN A 82 -15.19 -2.86 9.49
C GLN A 82 -13.93 -2.06 9.19
N VAL A 83 -12.76 -2.57 9.60
CA VAL A 83 -11.46 -1.98 9.31
C VAL A 83 -10.55 -3.08 8.76
N LEU A 84 -9.98 -2.81 7.60
CA LEU A 84 -8.93 -3.61 6.98
C LEU A 84 -7.62 -2.85 7.14
N SER A 85 -6.58 -3.55 7.58
CA SER A 85 -5.23 -3.03 7.70
C SER A 85 -4.31 -3.95 6.91
N SER A 86 -3.48 -3.37 6.06
CA SER A 86 -2.45 -4.09 5.30
C SER A 86 -1.16 -3.27 5.32
N SER A 87 -0.05 -3.94 5.53
CA SER A 87 1.29 -3.34 5.61
C SER A 87 2.13 -3.60 4.37
N TYR A 88 1.57 -4.30 3.38
CA TYR A 88 2.26 -4.65 2.14
C TYR A 88 2.08 -3.56 1.07
N GLY A 89 3.06 -3.42 0.17
CA GLY A 89 3.00 -2.44 -0.91
C GLY A 89 4.08 -2.64 -1.96
N ASP A 90 3.75 -2.19 -3.17
CA ASP A 90 4.51 -2.37 -4.39
C ASP A 90 4.99 -1.03 -4.94
N ASP A 91 6.14 -0.99 -5.62
CA ASP A 91 6.49 0.14 -6.46
C ASP A 91 5.36 0.36 -7.48
N GLU A 92 4.69 1.51 -7.51
CA GLU A 92 3.49 1.71 -8.35
C GLU A 92 3.79 1.39 -9.83
N GLN A 93 5.00 1.69 -10.28
CA GLN A 93 5.50 1.43 -11.63
C GLN A 93 5.80 -0.05 -11.96
N THR A 94 5.76 -0.98 -11.00
CA THR A 94 5.76 -2.43 -11.25
C THR A 94 4.36 -2.99 -11.36
N VAL A 95 3.34 -2.28 -10.88
CA VAL A 95 1.93 -2.69 -10.99
C VAL A 95 1.38 -2.22 -12.34
N PRO A 96 0.82 -3.10 -13.18
CA PRO A 96 0.17 -2.67 -14.42
C PRO A 96 -0.97 -1.67 -14.13
N VAL A 97 -1.01 -0.56 -14.87
CA VAL A 97 -1.96 0.54 -14.63
C VAL A 97 -3.42 0.07 -14.54
N GLU A 98 -3.83 -0.82 -15.44
CA GLU A 98 -5.21 -1.33 -15.46
C GLU A 98 -5.52 -2.27 -14.28
N TYR A 99 -4.51 -2.99 -13.77
CA TYR A 99 -4.62 -3.76 -12.52
C TYR A 99 -4.78 -2.81 -11.32
N ALA A 100 -3.91 -1.81 -11.20
CA ALA A 100 -3.97 -0.81 -10.13
C ALA A 100 -5.32 -0.09 -10.09
N LYS A 101 -5.85 0.34 -11.25
CA LYS A 101 -7.18 0.97 -11.35
C LYS A 101 -8.30 0.02 -10.95
N ARG A 102 -8.26 -1.25 -11.37
CA ARG A 102 -9.26 -2.25 -10.99
C ARG A 102 -9.26 -2.45 -9.47
N VAL A 103 -8.09 -2.74 -8.90
CA VAL A 103 -7.94 -2.93 -7.45
C VAL A 103 -8.39 -1.69 -6.69
N CYS A 104 -7.96 -0.49 -7.09
CA CYS A 104 -8.39 0.74 -6.43
C CYS A 104 -9.91 0.94 -6.49
N ASN A 105 -10.57 0.61 -7.61
CA ASN A 105 -12.04 0.63 -7.68
C ASN A 105 -12.68 -0.38 -6.71
N LEU A 106 -12.09 -1.57 -6.52
CA LEU A 106 -12.58 -2.54 -5.53
C LEU A 106 -12.43 -2.01 -4.10
N ILE A 107 -11.31 -1.35 -3.79
CA ILE A 107 -11.11 -0.63 -2.52
C ILE A 107 -12.20 0.43 -2.32
N GLY A 108 -12.53 1.20 -3.36
CA GLY A 108 -13.65 2.15 -3.33
C GLY A 108 -14.99 1.48 -3.06
N MET A 109 -15.24 0.30 -3.63
CA MET A 109 -16.44 -0.49 -3.35
C MET A 109 -16.50 -0.99 -1.90
N MET A 110 -15.36 -1.32 -1.27
CA MET A 110 -15.31 -1.60 0.16
C MET A 110 -15.74 -0.38 0.98
N GLY A 111 -15.29 0.82 0.59
CA GLY A 111 -15.75 2.08 1.19
C GLY A 111 -17.27 2.29 1.07
N LEU A 112 -17.89 1.89 -0.05
CA LEU A 112 -19.36 1.93 -0.21
C LEU A 112 -20.09 0.95 0.71
N ARG A 113 -19.43 -0.15 1.13
CA ARG A 113 -19.90 -1.08 2.16
C ARG A 113 -19.63 -0.58 3.59
N GLY A 114 -19.09 0.62 3.76
CA GLY A 114 -18.77 1.20 5.07
C GLY A 114 -17.50 0.64 5.71
N VAL A 115 -16.62 0.00 4.93
CA VAL A 115 -15.35 -0.54 5.40
C VAL A 115 -14.24 0.50 5.26
N THR A 116 -13.46 0.69 6.32
CA THR A 116 -12.25 1.51 6.30
C THR A 116 -11.06 0.67 5.86
N VAL A 117 -10.33 1.12 4.84
CA VAL A 117 -9.10 0.48 4.37
C VAL A 117 -7.91 1.35 4.77
N LEU A 118 -7.00 0.77 5.55
CA LEU A 118 -5.72 1.34 5.97
C LEU A 118 -4.61 0.57 5.27
N GLU A 119 -3.72 1.28 4.60
CA GLU A 119 -2.54 0.70 3.95
C GLU A 119 -1.30 1.44 4.45
N SER A 120 -0.19 0.73 4.65
CA SER A 120 1.10 1.39 4.90
C SER A 120 1.45 2.28 3.70
N SER A 121 2.12 3.40 3.95
CA SER A 121 2.62 4.24 2.86
C SER A 121 3.80 3.60 2.12
N GLY A 122 4.51 2.68 2.77
CA GLY A 122 5.78 2.08 2.35
C GLY A 122 6.99 2.58 3.18
N ASP A 123 8.12 1.90 2.97
CA ASP A 123 9.35 2.02 3.78
C ASP A 123 10.57 2.59 3.02
N ALA A 124 10.35 3.07 1.80
CA ALA A 124 11.41 3.54 0.91
C ALA A 124 11.50 5.08 0.82
N GLY A 125 10.86 5.82 1.72
CA GLY A 125 10.81 7.29 1.69
C GLY A 125 10.18 7.79 0.37
N VAL A 126 10.90 8.61 -0.39
CA VAL A 126 10.43 9.07 -1.71
C VAL A 126 10.49 7.98 -2.80
N GLY A 127 10.95 6.79 -2.45
CA GLY A 127 10.93 5.60 -3.29
C GLY A 127 12.31 5.06 -3.67
N ALA A 128 12.35 3.88 -4.25
CA ALA A 128 13.52 3.29 -4.89
C ALA A 128 13.04 2.44 -6.07
N PRO A 129 13.58 2.60 -7.30
CA PRO A 129 14.91 3.13 -7.61
C PRO A 129 15.00 4.65 -7.85
N CYS A 130 13.94 5.42 -7.66
CA CYS A 130 13.89 6.84 -8.02
C CYS A 130 14.26 7.12 -9.50
N ARG A 131 13.70 6.28 -10.38
CA ARG A 131 13.85 6.33 -11.84
C ARG A 131 12.55 5.93 -12.50
N ALA A 132 12.19 6.64 -13.57
CA ALA A 132 11.05 6.31 -14.40
C ALA A 132 11.24 4.94 -15.08
N ASN A 133 10.18 4.14 -15.09
CA ASN A 133 10.15 2.79 -15.70
C ASN A 133 9.72 2.79 -17.18
N ASP A 134 10.12 3.82 -17.94
CA ASP A 134 9.79 4.02 -19.35
C ASP A 134 11.02 3.94 -20.28
N GLY A 135 12.19 3.59 -19.72
CA GLY A 135 13.47 3.54 -20.43
C GLY A 135 14.13 4.90 -20.65
N SER A 136 13.51 6.01 -20.23
CA SER A 136 14.09 7.36 -20.37
C SER A 136 15.28 7.62 -19.44
N GLY A 137 15.40 6.85 -18.35
CA GLY A 137 16.39 7.08 -17.30
C GLY A 137 16.13 8.36 -16.49
N ARG A 138 14.97 9.01 -16.68
CA ARG A 138 14.59 10.24 -15.97
C ARG A 138 14.53 9.99 -14.47
N VAL A 139 15.07 10.95 -13.71
CA VAL A 139 14.95 10.98 -12.25
C VAL A 139 13.49 11.29 -11.91
N GLU A 140 12.85 10.41 -11.16
CA GLU A 140 11.45 10.51 -10.73
C GLU A 140 11.34 9.83 -9.37
N PHE A 141 10.44 10.29 -8.51
CA PHE A 141 10.13 9.55 -7.28
C PHE A 141 9.44 8.22 -7.60
N THR A 142 9.44 7.27 -6.67
CA THR A 142 8.78 5.98 -6.86
C THR A 142 7.66 5.83 -5.83
N PRO A 143 6.41 6.19 -6.18
CA PRO A 143 5.26 6.03 -5.31
C PRO A 143 4.96 4.56 -5.03
N THR A 144 4.27 4.28 -3.92
CA THR A 144 3.91 2.91 -3.50
C THR A 144 2.41 2.66 -3.67
N PHE A 145 2.05 1.61 -4.39
CA PHE A 145 0.68 1.09 -4.51
C PHE A 145 0.45 0.01 -3.44
N PRO A 146 -0.72 -0.07 -2.78
CA PRO A 146 -1.95 0.68 -3.00
C PRO A 146 -2.00 2.03 -2.28
N GLY A 147 -0.97 2.44 -1.54
CA GLY A 147 -0.90 3.72 -0.83
C GLY A 147 -1.23 4.96 -1.70
N THR A 148 -1.08 4.87 -3.02
CA THR A 148 -1.47 5.91 -3.98
C THR A 148 -2.95 5.95 -4.36
N CYS A 149 -3.74 4.92 -4.03
CA CYS A 149 -5.17 4.86 -4.34
C CYS A 149 -5.97 5.90 -3.53
N PRO A 150 -6.82 6.73 -4.16
CA PRO A 150 -7.59 7.76 -3.44
C PRO A 150 -8.73 7.21 -2.56
N TYR A 151 -9.01 5.92 -2.56
CA TYR A 151 -10.15 5.36 -1.83
C TYR A 151 -9.78 4.68 -0.50
N LEU A 152 -8.54 4.84 -0.05
CA LEU A 152 -8.03 4.33 1.22
C LEU A 152 -7.32 5.42 2.03
N THR A 153 -6.93 5.06 3.26
CA THR A 153 -6.05 5.89 4.09
C THR A 153 -4.64 5.31 4.08
N ALA A 154 -3.71 5.98 3.41
CA ALA A 154 -2.29 5.65 3.48
C ALA A 154 -1.69 6.17 4.79
N VAL A 155 -1.03 5.30 5.55
CA VAL A 155 -0.50 5.59 6.89
C VAL A 155 1.03 5.64 6.84
N GLY A 156 1.58 6.83 7.12
CA GLY A 156 3.03 7.05 7.21
C GLY A 156 3.63 6.68 8.57
N GLY A 157 4.96 6.79 8.67
CA GLY A 157 5.74 6.45 9.84
C GLY A 157 6.44 7.64 10.51
N THR A 158 6.51 7.60 11.83
CA THR A 158 7.28 8.52 12.67
C THR A 158 8.36 7.77 13.45
N GLN A 159 9.31 8.52 13.98
CA GLN A 159 10.32 8.02 14.93
C GLN A 159 10.52 9.04 16.06
N ALA A 160 11.30 8.64 17.07
CA ALA A 160 11.50 9.37 18.33
C ALA A 160 10.20 9.53 19.15
N TRP A 161 10.34 10.09 20.35
CA TRP A 161 9.21 10.37 21.23
C TRP A 161 9.39 11.78 21.81
N ALA A 162 8.33 12.59 21.75
CA ALA A 162 8.27 13.94 22.31
C ALA A 162 9.48 14.87 21.99
N PRO A 163 9.66 15.31 20.73
CA PRO A 163 8.69 15.25 19.64
C PRO A 163 8.83 14.00 18.77
N GLU A 164 7.71 13.55 18.22
CA GLU A 164 7.73 12.67 17.05
C GLU A 164 8.30 13.43 15.85
N VAL A 165 9.13 12.77 15.05
CA VAL A 165 9.68 13.30 13.81
C VAL A 165 9.45 12.29 12.69
N ALA A 166 9.49 12.75 11.44
CA ALA A 166 9.34 11.86 10.29
C ALA A 166 10.42 10.77 10.30
N TRP A 167 10.01 9.50 10.15
CA TRP A 167 10.95 8.42 9.89
C TRP A 167 11.47 8.53 8.45
N VAL A 168 12.77 8.37 8.25
CA VAL A 168 13.38 8.49 6.92
C VAL A 168 12.82 7.48 5.90
N GLY A 169 12.37 6.32 6.38
CA GLY A 169 11.72 5.30 5.56
C GLY A 169 10.26 5.60 5.26
N SER A 170 9.60 6.49 6.02
CA SER A 170 8.18 6.79 5.82
C SER A 170 7.93 7.26 4.40
N ALA A 171 7.28 6.42 3.61
CA ALA A 171 7.08 6.75 2.22
C ALA A 171 6.04 7.85 2.04
N GLY A 172 6.23 8.62 0.96
CA GLY A 172 5.38 9.77 0.67
C GLY A 172 5.69 10.36 -0.70
N GLY A 173 4.66 10.85 -1.37
CA GLY A 173 4.77 11.39 -2.72
C GLY A 173 3.42 11.60 -3.38
N PHE A 174 3.41 11.54 -4.71
CA PHE A 174 2.20 11.66 -5.52
C PHE A 174 2.18 10.50 -6.52
N SER A 175 0.99 9.93 -6.73
CA SER A 175 0.77 8.89 -7.73
C SER A 175 1.10 9.38 -9.14
N ASN A 176 1.62 8.47 -9.95
CA ASN A 176 1.73 8.60 -11.40
C ASN A 176 0.46 8.11 -12.12
N TYR A 177 -0.41 7.34 -11.46
CA TYR A 177 -1.59 6.70 -12.04
C TYR A 177 -2.90 7.40 -11.72
N PHE A 178 -3.05 7.88 -10.48
CA PHE A 178 -4.29 8.41 -9.95
C PHE A 178 -4.24 9.93 -9.83
N GLU A 179 -5.25 10.60 -10.40
CA GLU A 179 -5.37 12.03 -10.26
C GLU A 179 -5.65 12.45 -8.82
N ARG A 180 -5.21 13.66 -8.48
CA ARG A 180 -5.47 14.25 -7.17
C ARG A 180 -6.97 14.42 -6.92
N ALA A 181 -7.49 13.61 -6.01
CA ALA A 181 -8.86 13.68 -5.54
C ALA A 181 -9.25 15.04 -4.94
N TRP A 182 -10.54 15.38 -5.03
CA TRP A 182 -11.06 16.71 -4.68
C TRP A 182 -10.85 17.09 -3.21
N TYR A 183 -10.97 16.13 -2.29
CA TYR A 183 -10.90 16.35 -0.85
C TYR A 183 -9.48 16.76 -0.37
N GLN A 184 -8.44 16.43 -1.14
CA GLN A 184 -7.05 16.77 -0.82
C GLN A 184 -6.50 17.97 -1.61
N LYS A 185 -7.27 18.58 -2.53
CA LYS A 185 -6.79 19.69 -3.39
C LYS A 185 -6.25 20.87 -2.58
N ALA A 186 -6.94 21.26 -1.51
CA ALA A 186 -6.53 22.39 -0.67
C ALA A 186 -5.20 22.11 0.04
N ALA A 187 -5.09 20.97 0.72
CA ALA A 187 -3.89 20.56 1.45
C ALA A 187 -2.67 20.47 0.52
N VAL A 188 -2.80 19.79 -0.62
CA VAL A 188 -1.70 19.65 -1.59
C VAL A 188 -1.30 21.00 -2.18
N LYS A 189 -2.26 21.89 -2.47
CA LYS A 189 -1.94 23.23 -2.99
C LYS A 189 -1.08 24.02 -2.00
N THR A 190 -1.41 23.95 -0.70
CA THR A 190 -0.62 24.59 0.36
C THR A 190 0.76 23.95 0.46
N TYR A 191 0.84 22.62 0.53
CA TYR A 191 2.10 21.89 0.62
C TYR A 191 3.07 22.23 -0.52
N LEU A 192 2.60 22.19 -1.78
CA LEU A 192 3.41 22.50 -2.97
C LEU A 192 3.80 23.99 -3.07
N LYS A 193 3.19 24.86 -2.28
CA LYS A 193 3.47 26.30 -2.27
C LYS A 193 4.40 26.68 -1.11
N GLU A 194 4.24 26.05 0.06
CA GLU A 194 4.78 26.57 1.32
C GLU A 194 5.71 25.59 2.03
N SER A 195 5.67 24.29 1.69
CA SER A 195 6.30 23.24 2.50
C SER A 195 7.44 22.49 1.80
N ILE A 196 7.71 22.78 0.52
CA ILE A 196 8.81 22.13 -0.23
C ILE A 196 9.75 23.13 -0.89
N PRO A 197 11.06 22.84 -0.95
CA PRO A 197 12.00 23.61 -1.76
C PRO A 197 11.62 23.63 -3.24
N VAL A 198 11.98 24.69 -3.95
CA VAL A 198 11.66 24.86 -5.38
C VAL A 198 12.30 23.77 -6.24
N GLU A 199 13.47 23.30 -5.83
CA GLU A 199 14.25 22.22 -6.46
C GLU A 199 13.56 20.86 -6.31
N VAL A 200 12.88 20.62 -5.19
CA VAL A 200 12.10 19.38 -4.99
C VAL A 200 10.84 19.43 -5.84
N LYS A 201 10.22 20.62 -5.95
CA LYS A 201 9.00 20.82 -6.73
C LYS A 201 9.18 20.49 -8.21
N SER A 202 10.38 20.62 -8.79
CA SER A 202 10.61 20.24 -10.19
C SER A 202 10.47 18.74 -10.47
N TYR A 203 10.55 17.88 -9.46
CA TYR A 203 10.33 16.43 -9.62
C TYR A 203 8.85 16.02 -9.60
N TYR A 204 7.94 16.93 -9.24
CA TYR A 204 6.49 16.71 -9.22
C TYR A 204 5.75 17.34 -10.42
N LYS A 205 6.46 17.69 -11.49
CA LYS A 205 5.91 18.37 -12.67
C LYS A 205 5.66 17.42 -13.83
#